data_AF-A0A3S3SHP9-F1
#
_entry.id   AF-A0A3S3SHP9-F1
#
_cell.length_a   1.000
_cell.length_b   1.000
_cell.length_c   1.000
_cell.angle_alpha   90.00
_cell.angle_beta   90.00
_cell.angle_gamma   90.00
#
_symmetry.space_group_name_H-M   'P 1'
#
loop_
_entity.id
_entity.type
_entity.pdbx_description
1 polymer ?
#
loop_
_entity_poly.entity_id
_entity_poly.type
_entity_poly.pdbx_seq_one_letter_code
_entity_poly.pdbx_strand_id
1 'polypeptide(L)' 'AEKVLAALRAGINELVLPVLNEKDVLEIPEEVREGVIFHYPHTIEEALEFVLEKETDNA' A
#
# COMPACT_ATOMS: atom_id res chain seq x y z
N ALA A 1 -4.94 9.11 7.08
CA ALA A 1 -3.86 9.99 6.56
C ALA A 1 -2.50 9.86 7.26
N GLU A 2 -2.36 10.04 8.59
CA GLU A 2 -1.03 10.23 9.25
C GLU A 2 0.02 9.14 8.94
N LYS A 3 -0.37 7.85 9.00
CA LYS A 3 0.51 6.72 8.71
C LYS A 3 1.04 6.71 7.29
N VAL A 4 0.18 7.04 6.32
CA VAL A 4 0.55 7.13 4.90
C VAL A 4 1.59 8.24 4.72
N LEU A 5 1.33 9.43 5.29
CA LEU A 5 2.28 10.54 5.19
C LEU A 5 3.64 10.24 5.85
N ALA A 6 3.64 9.47 6.95
CA ALA A 6 4.89 9.01 7.57
C ALA A 6 5.68 8.06 6.66
N ALA A 7 5.00 7.12 6.00
CA ALA A 7 5.62 6.20 5.05
C ALA A 7 6.21 6.95 3.84
N LEU A 8 5.46 7.92 3.29
CA LEU A 8 5.91 8.76 2.18
C LEU A 8 7.16 9.57 2.52
N ARG A 9 7.18 10.19 3.71
CA ARG A 9 8.38 10.90 4.19
C ARG A 9 9.57 9.98 4.42
N ALA A 10 9.34 8.70 4.70
CA ALA A 10 10.38 7.70 4.85
C ALA A 10 10.87 7.12 3.50
N GLY A 11 10.29 7.55 2.37
CA GLY A 11 10.62 7.04 1.04
C GLY A 11 10.06 5.65 0.76
N ILE A 12 8.98 5.27 1.45
CA ILE A 12 8.26 4.03 1.19
C ILE A 12 7.29 4.30 0.04
N ASN A 13 7.52 3.63 -1.09
CA ASN A 13 6.80 3.88 -2.34
C ASN A 13 5.73 2.82 -2.61
N GLU A 14 5.55 1.83 -1.73
CA GLU A 14 4.55 0.77 -1.87
C GLU A 14 3.88 0.53 -0.52
N LEU A 15 2.55 0.66 -0.48
CA LEU A 15 1.75 0.55 0.74
C LEU A 15 0.59 -0.42 0.53
N VAL A 16 0.34 -1.25 1.54
CA VAL A 16 -0.83 -2.13 1.61
C VAL A 16 -1.74 -1.62 2.73
N LEU A 17 -2.98 -1.27 2.39
CA LEU A 17 -3.95 -0.64 3.29
C LEU A 17 -5.33 -1.27 3.07
N PRO A 18 -6.18 -1.49 4.09
CA PRO A 18 -7.53 -1.99 3.86
C PRO A 18 -8.31 -1.11 2.89
N VAL A 19 -9.20 -1.70 2.07
CA VAL A 19 -10.06 -0.95 1.13
C VAL A 19 -10.81 0.22 1.77
N LEU A 20 -11.19 0.09 3.04
CA LEU A 20 -11.90 1.13 3.79
C LEU A 20 -11.07 2.43 3.91
N ASN A 21 -9.74 2.36 3.81
CA ASN A 21 -8.85 3.50 3.89
C ASN A 21 -8.61 4.21 2.55
N GLU A 22 -9.11 3.68 1.43
CA GLU A 22 -8.97 4.32 0.12
C GLU A 22 -9.49 5.78 0.14
N LYS A 23 -10.63 6.00 0.81
CA LYS A 23 -11.23 7.34 0.95
C LYS A 23 -10.30 8.30 1.69
N ASP A 24 -9.66 7.85 2.78
CA ASP A 24 -8.72 8.68 3.55
C ASP A 24 -7.44 9.02 2.75
N VAL A 25 -7.05 8.15 1.81
CA VAL A 25 -5.88 8.37 0.95
C VAL A 25 -6.20 9.35 -0.18
N LEU A 26 -7.43 9.32 -0.71
CA LEU A 26 -7.88 10.26 -1.73
C LEU A 26 -7.98 11.71 -1.22
N GLU A 27 -8.09 11.92 0.09
CA GLU A 27 -8.02 13.26 0.71
C GLU A 27 -6.59 13.84 0.70
N ILE A 28 -5.56 13.02 0.48
CA ILE A 28 -4.17 13.46 0.39
C ILE A 28 -3.95 14.09 -1.00
N PRO A 29 -3.30 15.28 -1.10
CA PRO A 29 -3.02 15.92 -2.39
C PRO A 29 -2.27 15.01 -3.35
N GLU A 30 -2.65 15.01 -4.64
CA GLU A 30 -2.07 14.12 -5.66
C GLU A 30 -0.55 14.17 -5.75
N GLU A 31 0.05 15.36 -5.66
CA GLU A 31 1.50 15.57 -5.65
C GLU A 31 2.23 14.73 -4.57
N VAL A 32 1.55 14.47 -3.44
CA VAL A 32 2.09 13.67 -2.33
C VAL A 32 1.85 12.17 -2.57
N ARG A 33 0.81 11.81 -3.33
CA ARG A 33 0.48 10.41 -3.67
C ARG A 33 1.25 9.92 -4.89
N GLU A 34 1.85 10.84 -5.66
CA GLU A 34 2.50 10.56 -6.93
C GLU A 34 3.71 9.63 -6.73
N GLY A 35 3.84 8.64 -7.61
CA GLY A 35 4.93 7.67 -7.56
C GLY A 35 4.80 6.59 -6.48
N VAL A 36 3.65 6.49 -5.82
CA VAL A 36 3.40 5.53 -4.74
C VAL A 36 2.35 4.52 -5.18
N ILE A 37 2.64 3.24 -4.98
CA ILE A 37 1.76 2.13 -5.27
C ILE A 37 0.93 1.83 -4.01
N PHE A 38 -0.39 1.84 -4.16
CA PHE A 38 -1.32 1.50 -3.09
C PHE A 38 -2.08 0.22 -3.44
N HIS A 39 -2.00 -0.78 -2.57
CA HIS A 39 -2.78 -2.01 -2.65
C HIS A 39 -3.89 -1.96 -1.61
N TYR A 40 -5.13 -2.24 -2.04
CA TYR A 40 -6.34 -2.16 -1.22
C TYR A 40 -7.05 -3.51 -1.04
N PRO A 41 -6.45 -4.45 -0.28
CA PRO A 41 -7.09 -5.74 -0.03
C PRO A 41 -8.37 -5.61 0.80
N HIS A 42 -9.30 -6.54 0.57
CA HIS A 42 -10.52 -6.75 1.34
C HIS A 42 -10.34 -7.81 2.44
N THR A 43 -9.40 -8.74 2.24
CA THR A 43 -9.11 -9.84 3.16
C THR A 43 -7.63 -9.91 3.53
N ILE A 44 -7.32 -10.63 4.60
CA ILE A 44 -5.93 -10.88 4.99
C ILE A 44 -5.21 -11.72 3.91
N GLU A 45 -5.91 -12.67 3.29
CA GLU A 45 -5.34 -13.51 2.23
C GLU A 45 -4.87 -12.66 1.04
N GLU A 46 -5.69 -11.73 0.56
CA GLU A 46 -5.28 -10.77 -0.48
C GLU A 46 -4.09 -9.92 -0.04
N ALA A 47 -4.08 -9.47 1.22
CA ALA A 47 -2.95 -8.69 1.74
C ALA A 47 -1.63 -9.48 1.71
N LEU A 48 -1.69 -10.78 2.02
CA LEU A 48 -0.52 -11.68 2.03
C LEU A 48 0.09 -11.85 0.64
N GLU A 49 -0.72 -11.84 -0.42
CA GLU A 49 -0.24 -11.94 -1.81
C GLU A 49 0.65 -10.75 -2.23
N PHE A 50 0.45 -9.57 -1.62
CA PHE A 50 1.25 -8.38 -1.92
C PHE A 50 2.55 -8.29 -1.11
N VAL A 51 2.60 -8.91 0.07
CA VAL A 51 3.72 -8.71 1.02
C VAL A 51 4.70 -9.88 1.08
N LEU A 52 4.28 -11.09 0.66
CA LEU A 52 5.15 -12.26 0.66
C LEU A 52 5.85 -12.40 -0.70
N GLU A 53 7.15 -12.72 -0.67
CA GLU A 53 7.83 -13.16 -1.88
C GLU A 53 7.17 -14.45 -2.38
N LYS A 54 6.91 -14.51 -3.69
CA LYS A 54 6.41 -15.75 -4.30
C LYS A 54 7.45 -16.83 -4.07
N GLU A 55 6.98 -18.02 -3.63
CA GLU A 55 7.84 -19.19 -3.63
C GLU A 55 8.47 -19.31 -5.01
N THR A 56 9.80 -19.21 -5.05
CA THR A 56 10.54 -19.54 -6.25
C THR A 56 10.42 -21.06 -6.37
N ASP A 57 9.63 -21.54 -7.33
CA ASP A 57 9.69 -22.94 -7.74
C ASP A 57 11.13 -23.22 -8.20
N ASN A 58 11.99 -23.62 -7.27
CA ASN A 58 13.27 -24.24 -7.56
C ASN A 58 12.96 -25.65 -8.05
N ALA A 59 12.55 -25.75 -9.31
CA ALA A 59 12.54 -26.98 -10.10
C ALA A 59 13.87 -27.13 -10.85
#